data_AF-A0A7S3VQM9-F1
#
_entry.id   AF-A0A7S3VQM9-F1
#
_cell.length_a   1.000
_cell.length_b   1.000
_cell.length_c   1.000
_cell.angle_alpha   90.00
_cell.angle_beta   90.00
_cell.angle_gamma   90.00
#
_symmetry.space_group_name_H-M   'P 1'
#
loop_
_entity.id
_entity.type
_entity.pdbx_description
1 polymer ?
#
loop_
_entity_poly.entity_id
_entity_poly.type
_entity_poly.pdbx_seq_one_letter_code
_entity_poly.pdbx_strand_id
1 'polypeptide(L)'
;IASRRGLLCSCARMKRQSSVQTAPVKKAKKPKPLLLPSIDASGPLLSKAARIAAQLQALYPNPPIPLKHDSSFQLLCACMLSAQSTDVKVNEVTPELFRRWPTAAVMATAKVPDIEGIIRVLGLAPTKAKNLSAMSKVLVEQHGGEVPDSFEALESLPGIGHKTASVVMSQAFNHVAFPVDTHIHRWV
;
A
#
# COMPACT_ATOMS: atom_id res chain seq x y z
N ILE A 1 -60.82 -32.16 -16.13
CA ILE A 1 -59.52 -31.57 -15.72
C ILE A 1 -58.96 -32.48 -14.64
N ALA A 2 -57.97 -33.27 -15.02
CA ALA A 2 -57.54 -34.47 -14.32
C ALA A 2 -56.45 -34.20 -13.28
N SER A 3 -56.51 -34.96 -12.19
CA SER A 3 -55.41 -35.27 -11.27
C SER A 3 -54.16 -35.79 -12.00
N ARG A 4 -52.96 -35.40 -11.54
CA ARG A 4 -51.85 -36.32 -11.19
C ARG A 4 -50.54 -35.57 -10.81
N ARG A 5 -50.05 -35.96 -9.62
CA ARG A 5 -48.67 -36.39 -9.29
C ARG A 5 -47.49 -35.45 -9.53
N GLY A 6 -46.72 -35.26 -8.45
CA GLY A 6 -45.31 -34.90 -8.52
C GLY A 6 -44.69 -34.75 -7.14
N LEU A 7 -44.29 -35.87 -6.52
CA LEU A 7 -43.28 -35.90 -5.46
C LEU A 7 -42.01 -35.17 -5.94
N LEU A 8 -41.26 -34.56 -5.02
CA LEU A 8 -39.81 -34.73 -4.78
C LEU A 8 -39.33 -33.54 -3.94
N CYS A 9 -38.96 -33.74 -2.67
CA CYS A 9 -37.70 -34.31 -2.18
C CYS A 9 -36.63 -33.24 -1.90
N SER A 10 -36.29 -33.17 -0.61
CA SER A 10 -35.03 -32.73 0.01
C SER A 10 -34.22 -31.58 -0.60
N CYS A 11 -34.05 -30.53 0.20
CA CYS A 11 -32.70 -30.13 0.62
C CYS A 11 -32.77 -29.25 1.86
N ALA A 12 -32.39 -29.85 2.99
CA ALA A 12 -31.85 -29.12 4.11
C ALA A 12 -30.65 -28.28 3.62
N ARG A 13 -30.67 -26.96 3.83
CA ARG A 13 -29.43 -26.18 3.92
C ARG A 13 -29.63 -24.96 4.80
N MET A 14 -29.40 -25.18 6.09
CA MET A 14 -28.55 -24.35 6.93
C MET A 14 -28.72 -22.84 6.74
N LYS A 15 -29.53 -22.20 7.59
CA LYS A 15 -29.43 -20.77 7.89
C LYS A 15 -28.01 -20.49 8.41
N ARG A 16 -27.08 -20.16 7.51
CA ARG A 16 -25.82 -19.47 7.82
C ARG A 16 -25.88 -18.13 7.12
N GLN A 17 -26.44 -17.15 7.80
CA GLN A 17 -25.99 -15.78 7.68
C GLN A 17 -25.53 -15.38 9.07
N SER A 18 -24.30 -15.82 9.35
CA SER A 18 -23.46 -15.28 10.41
C SER A 18 -23.41 -13.78 10.24
N SER A 19 -23.97 -13.10 11.24
CA SER A 19 -23.60 -11.75 11.64
C SER A 19 -22.09 -11.56 11.51
N VAL A 20 -21.66 -10.91 10.44
CA VAL A 20 -20.30 -10.37 10.37
C VAL A 20 -20.30 -9.19 11.31
N GLN A 21 -19.90 -9.46 12.55
CA GLN A 21 -19.60 -8.45 13.55
C GLN A 21 -18.55 -7.52 12.96
N THR A 22 -18.92 -6.27 12.73
CA THR A 22 -17.98 -5.20 12.43
C THR A 22 -17.09 -5.02 13.66
N ALA A 23 -15.88 -5.59 13.60
CA ALA A 23 -14.89 -5.39 14.64
C ALA A 23 -14.54 -3.90 14.72
N PRO A 24 -14.52 -3.31 15.92
CA PRO A 24 -14.31 -1.88 16.08
C PRO A 24 -12.87 -1.52 15.73
N VAL A 25 -12.70 -0.56 14.83
CA VAL A 25 -11.41 0.09 14.55
C VAL A 25 -10.90 0.70 15.86
N LYS A 26 -9.92 0.04 16.48
CA LYS A 26 -9.31 0.50 17.73
C LYS A 26 -8.66 1.86 17.46
N LYS A 27 -9.09 2.86 18.22
CA LYS A 27 -8.53 4.22 18.20
C LYS A 27 -7.00 4.14 18.37
N ALA A 28 -6.27 4.64 17.37
CA ALA A 28 -4.82 4.74 17.42
C ALA A 28 -4.38 5.51 18.67
N LYS A 29 -3.53 4.90 19.50
CA LYS A 29 -2.88 5.56 20.62
C LYS A 29 -2.06 6.74 20.10
N LYS A 30 -2.10 7.87 20.81
CA LYS A 30 -1.23 9.02 20.54
C LYS A 30 0.23 8.55 20.45
N PRO A 31 0.98 8.91 19.39
CA PRO A 31 2.33 8.40 19.20
C PRO A 31 3.26 8.91 20.31
N LYS A 32 4.03 7.99 20.87
CA LYS A 32 5.11 8.26 21.83
C LYS A 32 6.17 9.12 21.12
N PRO A 33 6.79 10.11 21.79
CA PRO A 33 7.85 10.91 21.17
C PRO A 33 8.97 9.97 20.72
N LEU A 34 9.27 9.99 19.43
CA LEU A 34 10.32 9.18 18.82
C LEU A 34 11.67 9.66 19.38
N LEU A 35 12.26 8.83 20.23
CA LEU A 35 13.62 9.02 20.73
C LEU A 35 14.56 8.66 19.57
N LEU A 36 15.11 9.66 18.91
CA LEU A 36 16.22 9.45 17.98
C LEU A 36 17.36 8.77 18.75
N PRO A 37 18.03 7.75 18.18
CA PRO A 37 19.19 7.15 18.84
C PRO A 37 20.19 8.26 19.14
N SER A 38 20.65 8.31 20.38
CA SER A 38 21.63 9.28 20.87
C SER A 38 22.94 9.09 20.13
N ILE A 39 23.06 9.76 18.99
CA ILE A 39 24.29 9.91 18.24
C ILE A 39 25.25 10.77 19.07
N ASP A 40 26.45 10.24 19.31
CA ASP A 40 27.50 10.89 20.09
C ASP A 40 27.90 12.19 19.36
N ALA A 41 27.30 13.29 19.80
CA ALA A 41 27.28 14.56 19.08
C ALA A 41 28.54 15.38 19.35
N SER A 42 29.64 15.09 18.65
CA SER A 42 30.83 15.95 18.71
C SER A 42 31.63 15.93 17.41
N GLY A 43 31.01 16.33 16.30
CA GLY A 43 31.69 16.53 15.02
C GLY A 43 31.15 17.73 14.22
N PRO A 44 32.00 18.46 13.47
CA PRO A 44 31.59 19.65 12.72
C PRO A 44 30.52 19.34 11.66
N LEU A 45 30.51 18.14 11.09
CA LEU A 45 29.51 17.70 10.12
C LEU A 45 28.12 17.47 10.74
N LEU A 46 28.05 16.92 11.96
CA LEU A 46 26.78 16.77 12.69
C LEU A 46 26.15 18.13 13.01
N SER A 47 26.97 19.12 13.35
CA SER A 47 26.48 20.49 13.61
C SER A 47 25.86 21.14 12.35
N LYS A 48 26.45 20.88 11.18
CA LYS A 48 25.92 21.34 9.89
C LYS A 48 24.62 20.62 9.53
N ALA A 49 24.58 19.29 9.68
CA ALA A 49 23.40 18.49 9.40
C ALA A 49 22.22 18.89 10.31
N ALA A 50 22.47 19.10 11.61
CA ALA A 50 21.46 19.56 12.57
C ALA A 50 20.89 20.94 12.18
N ARG A 51 21.76 21.86 11.74
CA ARG A 51 21.32 23.18 11.26
C ARG A 51 20.45 23.08 10.01
N ILE A 52 20.84 22.25 9.03
CA ILE A 52 20.06 22.02 7.81
C ILE A 52 18.71 21.38 8.15
N ALA A 53 18.70 20.37 9.01
CA ALA A 53 17.47 19.72 9.47
C ALA A 53 16.53 20.72 10.16
N ALA A 54 17.04 21.58 11.03
CA ALA A 54 16.25 22.63 11.69
C ALA A 54 15.65 23.62 10.67
N GLN A 55 16.41 24.03 9.65
CA GLN A 55 15.91 24.90 8.59
C GLN A 55 14.84 24.22 7.74
N LEU A 56 15.06 22.96 7.35
CA LEU A 56 14.07 22.18 6.59
C LEU A 56 12.78 21.99 7.39
N GLN A 57 12.88 21.71 8.69
CA GLN A 57 11.72 21.56 9.58
C GLN A 57 10.94 22.86 9.72
N ALA A 58 11.62 24.02 9.73
CA ALA A 58 10.98 25.33 9.78
C ALA A 58 10.28 25.68 8.46
N LEU A 59 10.87 25.33 7.32
CA LEU A 59 10.31 25.58 5.99
C LEU A 59 9.17 24.62 5.62
N TYR A 60 9.26 23.36 6.05
CA TYR A 60 8.34 22.29 5.71
C TYR A 60 7.87 21.54 6.96
N PRO A 61 7.03 22.16 7.81
CA PRO A 61 6.64 21.59 9.10
C PRO A 61 5.74 20.36 8.98
N ASN A 62 4.91 20.28 7.94
CA ASN A 62 4.05 19.14 7.66
C ASN A 62 3.95 18.91 6.14
N PRO A 63 4.92 18.21 5.54
CA PRO A 63 4.90 17.95 4.12
C PRO A 63 3.67 17.09 3.77
N PRO A 64 2.89 17.46 2.73
CA PRO A 64 1.74 16.67 2.32
C PRO A 64 2.20 15.31 1.77
N ILE A 65 1.40 14.27 1.98
CA ILE A 65 1.65 12.97 1.36
C ILE A 65 1.28 13.07 -0.14
N PRO A 66 2.23 12.82 -1.07
CA PRO A 66 2.01 13.11 -2.49
C PRO A 66 1.03 12.13 -3.16
N LEU A 67 0.93 10.89 -2.67
CA LEU A 67 0.08 9.85 -3.23
C LEU A 67 -1.22 9.74 -2.44
N LYS A 68 -2.36 9.85 -3.13
CA LYS A 68 -3.68 9.72 -2.51
C LYS A 68 -4.02 8.25 -2.29
N HIS A 69 -4.35 7.90 -1.05
CA HIS A 69 -4.69 6.53 -0.66
C HIS A 69 -5.51 6.53 0.64
N ASP A 70 -6.37 5.52 0.79
CA ASP A 70 -7.20 5.32 1.99
C ASP A 70 -6.75 4.13 2.85
N SER A 71 -5.84 3.30 2.35
CA SER A 71 -5.33 2.12 3.06
C SER A 71 -3.87 1.82 2.72
N SER A 72 -3.19 1.03 3.56
CA SER A 72 -1.81 0.59 3.34
C SER A 72 -1.65 -0.18 2.02
N PHE A 73 -2.67 -0.95 1.62
CA PHE A 73 -2.68 -1.66 0.34
C PHE A 73 -2.69 -0.67 -0.84
N GLN A 74 -3.56 0.34 -0.78
CA GLN A 74 -3.62 1.37 -1.83
C GLN A 74 -2.31 2.17 -1.91
N LEU A 75 -1.70 2.49 -0.76
CA LEU A 75 -0.38 3.12 -0.72
C LEU A 75 0.67 2.24 -1.42
N LEU A 76 0.74 0.96 -1.09
CA LEU A 76 1.68 0.02 -1.69
C LEU A 76 1.51 -0.05 -3.22
N CYS A 77 0.27 -0.16 -3.70
CA CYS A 77 -0.05 -0.11 -5.12
C CYS A 77 0.37 1.21 -5.76
N ALA A 78 0.07 2.35 -5.14
CA ALA A 78 0.41 3.68 -5.66
C ALA A 78 1.93 3.88 -5.74
N CYS A 79 2.69 3.47 -4.71
CA CYS A 79 4.15 3.54 -4.71
C CYS A 79 4.79 2.63 -5.77
N MET A 80 4.21 1.46 -6.03
CA MET A 80 4.70 0.60 -7.12
C MET A 80 4.41 1.23 -8.50
N LEU A 81 3.25 1.87 -8.65
CA LEU A 81 2.88 2.56 -9.90
C LEU A 81 3.70 3.83 -10.15
N SER A 82 4.20 4.50 -9.11
CA SER A 82 5.03 5.71 -9.24
C SER A 82 6.44 5.42 -9.76
N ALA A 83 6.88 4.16 -9.80
CA ALA A 83 8.13 3.79 -10.44
C ALA A 83 8.18 4.29 -11.89
N GLN A 84 9.12 5.20 -12.19
CA GLN A 84 9.28 5.85 -13.51
C GLN A 84 7.99 6.50 -14.02
N SER A 85 7.19 7.09 -13.12
CA SER A 85 5.97 7.82 -13.45
C SER A 85 5.82 9.01 -12.49
N THR A 86 5.02 9.99 -12.88
CA THR A 86 4.78 11.16 -12.02
C THR A 86 3.62 10.90 -11.07
N ASP A 87 3.71 11.41 -9.85
CA ASP A 87 2.66 11.25 -8.83
C ASP A 87 1.31 11.81 -9.31
N VAL A 88 1.34 12.86 -10.14
CA VAL A 88 0.14 13.44 -10.78
C VAL A 88 -0.60 12.38 -11.61
N LYS A 89 0.11 11.69 -12.52
CA LYS A 89 -0.50 10.66 -13.38
C LYS A 89 -0.98 9.45 -12.58
N VAL A 90 -0.25 9.08 -11.51
CA VAL A 90 -0.68 8.01 -10.61
C VAL A 90 -1.98 8.38 -9.89
N ASN A 91 -2.08 9.62 -9.39
CA ASN A 91 -3.28 10.13 -8.74
C ASN A 91 -4.48 10.30 -9.69
N GLU A 92 -4.26 10.39 -11.00
CA GLU A 92 -5.33 10.39 -12.02
C GLU A 92 -5.92 8.99 -12.25
N VAL A 93 -5.10 7.94 -12.23
CA VAL A 93 -5.56 6.56 -12.54
C VAL A 93 -6.02 5.77 -11.32
N THR A 94 -5.44 6.07 -10.14
CA THR A 94 -5.70 5.33 -8.90
C THR A 94 -7.16 5.36 -8.45
N PRO A 95 -7.97 6.44 -8.63
CA PRO A 95 -9.38 6.42 -8.26
C PRO A 95 -10.18 5.35 -8.99
N GLU A 96 -10.00 5.20 -10.31
CA GLU A 96 -10.71 4.17 -11.09
C GLU A 96 -10.17 2.76 -10.77
N LEU A 97 -8.87 2.62 -10.55
CA LEU A 97 -8.25 1.35 -10.16
C LEU A 97 -8.82 0.85 -8.83
N PHE A 98 -8.83 1.70 -7.80
CA PHE A 98 -9.28 1.33 -6.45
C PHE A 98 -10.80 1.24 -6.33
N ARG A 99 -11.56 1.92 -7.21
CA ARG A 99 -13.01 1.72 -7.31
C ARG A 99 -13.36 0.29 -7.73
N ARG A 100 -12.58 -0.31 -8.64
CA ARG A 100 -12.80 -1.69 -9.11
C ARG A 100 -12.16 -2.73 -8.19
N TRP A 101 -10.95 -2.43 -7.69
CA TRP A 101 -10.19 -3.36 -6.85
C TRP A 101 -9.66 -2.65 -5.60
N PRO A 102 -10.52 -2.46 -4.58
CA PRO A 102 -10.16 -1.70 -3.37
C PRO A 102 -9.24 -2.44 -2.41
N THR A 103 -9.15 -3.78 -2.50
CA THR A 103 -8.39 -4.62 -1.57
C THR A 103 -7.55 -5.66 -2.31
N ALA A 104 -6.51 -6.20 -1.66
CA ALA A 104 -5.67 -7.27 -2.21
C ALA A 104 -6.48 -8.48 -2.65
N ALA A 105 -7.47 -8.91 -1.85
CA ALA A 105 -8.35 -10.02 -2.19
C ALA A 105 -9.14 -9.79 -3.47
N VAL A 106 -9.67 -8.58 -3.67
CA VAL A 106 -10.44 -8.24 -4.87
C VAL A 106 -9.48 -8.11 -6.07
N MET A 107 -8.33 -7.45 -5.89
CA MET A 107 -7.33 -7.28 -6.95
C MET A 107 -6.67 -8.60 -7.38
N ALA A 108 -6.54 -9.59 -6.49
CA ALA A 108 -6.00 -10.92 -6.82
C ALA A 108 -6.86 -11.66 -7.86
N THR A 109 -8.17 -11.36 -7.91
CA THR A 109 -9.10 -11.92 -8.90
C THR A 109 -9.12 -11.17 -10.24
N ALA A 110 -8.49 -10.00 -10.31
CA ALA A 110 -8.45 -9.16 -11.49
C ALA A 110 -7.65 -9.83 -12.61
N LYS A 111 -8.14 -9.73 -13.85
CA LYS A 111 -7.36 -10.13 -15.02
C LYS A 111 -6.35 -9.04 -15.32
N VAL A 112 -5.12 -9.44 -15.62
CA VAL A 112 -4.01 -8.52 -15.97
C VAL A 112 -4.40 -7.53 -17.09
N PRO A 113 -5.09 -7.93 -18.18
CA PRO A 113 -5.50 -6.98 -19.23
C PRO A 113 -6.46 -5.89 -18.75
N ASP A 114 -7.33 -6.19 -17.77
CA ASP A 114 -8.27 -5.21 -17.23
C ASP A 114 -7.54 -4.14 -16.40
N ILE A 115 -6.54 -4.56 -15.62
CA ILE A 115 -5.66 -3.64 -14.88
C ILE A 115 -4.85 -2.80 -15.87
N GLU A 116 -4.22 -3.45 -16.85
CA GLU A 116 -3.39 -2.79 -17.88
C GLU A 116 -4.18 -1.71 -18.64
N GLY A 117 -5.45 -1.99 -18.97
CA GLY A 117 -6.32 -1.02 -19.64
C GLY A 117 -6.50 0.29 -18.86
N ILE A 118 -6.58 0.22 -17.53
CA ILE A 118 -6.71 1.41 -16.66
C ILE A 118 -5.38 2.14 -16.51
N ILE A 119 -4.28 1.41 -16.33
CA ILE A 119 -2.96 2.00 -16.10
C ILE A 119 -2.17 2.26 -17.39
N ARG A 120 -2.78 2.12 -18.58
CA ARG A 120 -2.11 2.23 -19.88
C ARG A 120 -1.41 3.58 -20.11
N VAL A 121 -1.92 4.65 -19.49
CA VAL A 121 -1.31 5.99 -19.52
C VAL A 121 0.00 6.07 -18.71
N LEU A 122 0.25 5.10 -17.83
CA LEU A 122 1.51 4.98 -17.11
C LEU A 122 2.54 4.22 -17.96
N GLY A 123 3.79 4.66 -17.90
CA GLY A 123 4.89 3.91 -18.49
C GLY A 123 5.03 2.53 -17.83
N LEU A 124 5.45 1.53 -18.63
CA LEU A 124 5.63 0.13 -18.19
C LEU A 124 4.33 -0.57 -17.73
N ALA A 125 3.18 -0.14 -18.25
CA ALA A 125 1.86 -0.70 -17.92
C ALA A 125 1.78 -2.24 -17.93
N PRO A 126 2.31 -2.97 -18.94
CA PRO A 126 2.20 -4.44 -18.96
C PRO A 126 2.90 -5.11 -17.77
N THR A 127 4.10 -4.63 -17.42
CA THR A 127 4.88 -5.16 -16.29
C THR A 127 4.23 -4.76 -14.96
N LYS A 128 3.78 -3.51 -14.83
CA LYS A 128 3.09 -3.02 -13.62
C LYS A 128 1.79 -3.78 -13.36
N ALA A 129 1.00 -4.06 -14.40
CA ALA A 129 -0.25 -4.80 -14.27
C ALA A 129 0.00 -6.25 -13.81
N LYS A 130 1.02 -6.91 -14.37
CA LYS A 130 1.45 -8.25 -13.94
C LYS A 130 1.88 -8.25 -12.47
N ASN A 131 2.71 -7.27 -12.07
CA ASN A 131 3.18 -7.15 -10.70
C ASN A 131 2.03 -6.85 -9.72
N LEU A 132 1.07 -5.99 -10.07
CA LEU A 132 -0.10 -5.71 -9.22
C LEU A 132 -0.92 -6.97 -8.95
N SER A 133 -1.20 -7.74 -10.00
CA SER A 133 -1.95 -9.00 -9.87
C SER A 133 -1.16 -10.04 -9.06
N ALA A 134 0.13 -10.21 -9.35
CA ALA A 134 0.99 -11.18 -8.65
C ALA A 134 1.20 -10.82 -7.18
N MET A 135 1.53 -9.57 -6.87
CA MET A 135 1.65 -9.05 -5.51
C MET A 135 0.36 -9.24 -4.72
N SER A 136 -0.79 -8.93 -5.31
CA SER A 136 -2.09 -9.10 -4.64
C SER A 136 -2.37 -10.57 -4.31
N LYS A 137 -1.99 -11.51 -5.18
CA LYS A 137 -2.11 -12.95 -4.91
C LYS A 137 -1.20 -13.39 -3.77
N VAL A 138 0.07 -12.99 -3.78
CA VAL A 138 1.03 -13.29 -2.71
C VAL A 138 0.55 -12.74 -1.36
N LEU A 139 0.03 -11.51 -1.33
CA LEU A 139 -0.54 -10.92 -0.13
C LEU A 139 -1.72 -11.75 0.42
N VAL A 140 -2.60 -12.25 -0.44
CA VAL A 140 -3.73 -13.09 -0.03
C VAL A 140 -3.25 -14.46 0.46
N GLU A 141 -2.33 -15.09 -0.27
CA GLU A 141 -1.85 -16.44 0.02
C GLU A 141 -0.98 -16.51 1.28
N GLN A 142 -0.08 -15.55 1.48
CA GLN A 142 0.94 -15.58 2.53
C GLN A 142 0.64 -14.66 3.71
N HIS A 143 -0.12 -13.58 3.48
CA HIS A 143 -0.37 -12.53 4.49
C HIS A 143 -1.86 -12.28 4.75
N GLY A 144 -2.76 -13.15 4.26
CA GLY A 144 -4.20 -13.02 4.50
C GLY A 144 -4.86 -11.80 3.85
N GLY A 145 -4.19 -11.15 2.91
CA GLY A 145 -4.66 -9.95 2.22
C GLY A 145 -4.25 -8.64 2.89
N GLU A 146 -3.47 -8.68 3.97
CA GLU A 146 -2.93 -7.50 4.64
C GLU A 146 -1.48 -7.21 4.21
N VAL A 147 -1.09 -5.94 4.24
CA VAL A 147 0.29 -5.53 3.97
C VAL A 147 1.15 -5.86 5.19
N PRO A 148 2.25 -6.61 5.04
CA PRO A 148 3.08 -7.00 6.17
C PRO A 148 3.90 -5.81 6.72
N ASP A 149 4.05 -5.77 8.04
CA ASP A 149 4.88 -4.79 8.76
C ASP A 149 6.33 -5.31 8.91
N SER A 150 6.97 -5.66 7.80
CA SER A 150 8.36 -6.14 7.77
C SER A 150 9.03 -5.82 6.44
N PHE A 151 10.26 -5.31 6.47
CA PHE A 151 11.06 -5.02 5.28
C PHE A 151 11.27 -6.26 4.41
N GLU A 152 11.68 -7.38 5.01
CA GLU A 152 11.93 -8.63 4.28
C GLU A 152 10.66 -9.13 3.59
N ALA A 153 9.53 -9.08 4.27
CA ALA A 153 8.25 -9.50 3.71
C ALA A 153 7.83 -8.57 2.55
N LEU A 154 7.98 -7.25 2.70
CA LEU A 154 7.67 -6.28 1.65
C LEU A 154 8.58 -6.42 0.43
N GLU A 155 9.88 -6.65 0.63
CA GLU A 155 10.87 -6.81 -0.45
C GLU A 155 10.73 -8.13 -1.20
N SER A 156 10.13 -9.14 -0.57
CA SER A 156 9.79 -10.39 -1.25
C SER A 156 8.64 -10.24 -2.25
N LEU A 157 7.87 -9.14 -2.17
CA LEU A 157 6.73 -8.90 -3.05
C LEU A 157 7.16 -8.52 -4.48
N PRO A 158 6.49 -9.06 -5.52
CA PRO A 158 6.80 -8.74 -6.90
C PRO A 158 6.70 -7.24 -7.22
N GLY A 159 7.78 -6.65 -7.71
CA GLY A 159 7.82 -5.24 -8.12
C GLY A 159 8.08 -4.24 -6.98
N ILE A 160 8.31 -4.73 -5.76
CA ILE A 160 8.67 -3.91 -4.60
C ILE A 160 10.19 -4.02 -4.40
N GLY A 161 10.86 -2.88 -4.24
CA GLY A 161 12.27 -2.81 -3.86
C GLY A 161 12.45 -2.08 -2.54
N HIS A 162 13.69 -2.05 -2.04
CA HIS A 162 14.04 -1.48 -0.72
C HIS A 162 13.54 -0.04 -0.50
N LYS A 163 13.59 0.82 -1.53
CA LYS A 163 13.04 2.18 -1.47
C LYS A 163 11.53 2.15 -1.22
N THR A 164 10.79 1.38 -2.01
CA THR A 164 9.33 1.30 -1.91
C THR A 164 8.92 0.71 -0.56
N ALA A 165 9.61 -0.34 -0.10
CA ALA A 165 9.40 -0.89 1.24
C ALA A 165 9.64 0.18 2.32
N SER A 166 10.71 0.97 2.22
CA SER A 166 11.02 2.06 3.16
C SER A 166 9.94 3.15 3.20
N VAL A 167 9.35 3.51 2.05
CA VAL A 167 8.23 4.47 1.99
C VAL A 167 7.01 3.91 2.71
N VAL A 168 6.65 2.66 2.45
CA VAL A 168 5.48 2.01 3.07
C VAL A 168 5.69 1.84 4.58
N MET A 169 6.87 1.41 5.02
CA MET A 169 7.22 1.28 6.44
C MET A 169 7.13 2.63 7.18
N SER A 170 7.60 3.71 6.55
CA SER A 170 7.52 5.05 7.14
C SER A 170 6.10 5.60 7.16
N GLN A 171 5.36 5.52 6.04
CA GLN A 171 4.07 6.20 5.89
C GLN A 171 2.88 5.40 6.42
N ALA A 172 2.86 4.07 6.25
CA ALA A 172 1.76 3.23 6.71
C ALA A 172 1.93 2.78 8.17
N PHE A 173 3.17 2.50 8.58
CA PHE A 173 3.45 1.87 9.88
C PHE A 173 4.21 2.79 10.86
N ASN A 174 4.58 4.01 10.45
CA ASN A 174 5.32 4.99 11.26
C ASN A 174 6.68 4.48 11.77
N HIS A 175 7.32 3.57 11.04
CA HIS A 175 8.70 3.16 11.34
C HIS A 175 9.70 4.25 10.92
N VAL A 176 10.82 4.32 11.64
CA VAL A 176 11.92 5.22 11.29
C VAL A 176 12.64 4.63 10.08
N ALA A 177 12.24 5.07 8.89
CA ALA A 177 12.86 4.71 7.63
C ALA A 177 13.15 5.96 6.80
N PHE A 178 14.31 5.99 6.13
CA PHE A 178 14.70 7.11 5.28
C PHE A 178 14.78 6.64 3.81
N PRO A 179 13.68 6.74 3.05
CA PRO A 179 13.67 6.28 1.67
C PRO A 179 14.51 7.19 0.79
N VAL A 180 15.72 6.74 0.43
CA VAL A 180 16.62 7.48 -0.46
C VAL A 180 16.22 7.26 -1.92
N ASP A 181 16.12 8.33 -2.69
CA ASP A 181 15.87 8.27 -4.13
C ASP A 181 16.83 9.11 -4.94
N THR A 182 16.59 9.20 -6.25
CA THR A 182 17.43 9.95 -7.18
C THR A 182 17.47 11.44 -6.87
N HIS A 183 16.43 12.01 -6.25
CA HIS A 183 16.44 13.40 -5.82
C HIS A 183 17.32 13.54 -4.59
N ILE A 184 17.12 12.72 -3.56
CA ILE A 184 17.93 12.76 -2.33
C ILE A 184 19.39 12.47 -2.61
N HIS A 185 19.69 11.45 -3.42
CA HIS A 185 21.05 11.08 -3.81
C HIS A 185 21.79 12.19 -4.57
N ARG A 186 21.08 13.14 -5.18
CA ARG A 186 21.71 14.32 -5.80
C ARG A 186 22.18 15.35 -4.77
N TRP A 187 21.56 15.40 -3.58
CA TRP A 187 21.83 16.39 -2.54
C TRP A 187 22.78 15.89 -1.44
N VAL A 188 22.92 14.56 -1.30
CA VAL A 188 23.88 13.91 -0.40
C VAL A 188 25.25 13.86 -1.05
#